data_AF-A0A3M9L9I1-F1
#
_entry.id   AF-A0A3M9L9I1-F1
#
_cell.length_a   1.000
_cell.length_b   1.000
_cell.length_c   1.000
_cell.angle_alpha   90.00
_cell.angle_beta   90.00
_cell.angle_gamma   90.00
#
_symmetry.space_group_name_H-M   'P 1'
#
loop_
_entity.id
_entity.type
_entity.pdbx_description
1 polymer ?
#
loop_
_entity_poly.entity_id
_entity_poly.type
_entity_poly.pdbx_seq_one_letter_code
_entity_poly.pdbx_strand_id
1 'polypeptide(L)'
;MEMCRKTLLEKYFFMFVFLIFFISIPKILYGYFYDIIYLETSGYYSLLRGFSIVFIAGNFYVTSLSPNSLHPYGYSKYVKMGQFLVALGIGIISLLLISHALIGKYSYQKVPFIDMSGYIIVLLSVTFYLLLIHSMKKVQFPLQEEKKYNHSNNMKKEVALTIITLIGLVGIEYGYFFLDIVLSIFFFSFLVKETLSVIWESSSFLSDTSSLDEKQICNLVNSIDGASECHNVRAHGTDSDLYVDLHVCMDPKIKIIQTKPIVEQIESSLKASYSSVRDVTVHIEPIKKKGDFI
;
A
#
# COMPACT_ATOMS: atom_id res chain seq x y z
N MET A 1 -8.43 8.96 -25.95
CA MET A 1 -8.95 7.77 -25.22
C MET A 1 -8.41 7.68 -23.78
N GLU A 2 -7.10 7.82 -23.54
CA GLU A 2 -6.52 7.81 -22.18
C GLU A 2 -7.08 8.89 -21.24
N MET A 3 -7.27 10.11 -21.75
CA MET A 3 -7.79 11.23 -20.93
C MET A 3 -9.23 11.02 -20.46
N CYS A 4 -10.07 10.35 -21.26
CA CYS A 4 -11.44 9.97 -20.90
C CYS A 4 -11.46 8.78 -19.91
N ARG A 5 -10.45 7.90 -19.99
CA ARG A 5 -10.28 6.77 -19.06
C ARG A 5 -9.82 7.24 -17.67
N LYS A 6 -8.92 8.23 -17.61
CA LYS A 6 -8.48 8.86 -16.35
C LYS A 6 -9.61 9.56 -15.60
N THR A 7 -10.45 10.34 -16.29
CA THR A 7 -11.59 11.01 -15.65
C THR A 7 -12.67 10.04 -15.16
N LEU A 8 -12.88 8.92 -15.87
CA LEU A 8 -13.74 7.83 -15.39
C LEU A 8 -13.19 7.17 -14.12
N LEU A 9 -11.90 6.85 -14.12
CA LEU A 9 -11.16 6.30 -12.97
C LEU A 9 -11.29 7.18 -11.72
N GLU A 10 -11.04 8.49 -11.87
CA GLU A 10 -11.19 9.47 -10.79
C GLU A 10 -12.62 9.50 -10.26
N LYS A 11 -13.63 9.51 -11.15
CA LYS A 11 -15.04 9.50 -10.74
C LYS A 11 -15.39 8.26 -9.91
N TYR A 12 -14.96 7.08 -10.33
CA TYR A 12 -15.20 5.84 -9.57
C TYR A 12 -14.44 5.82 -8.25
N PHE A 13 -13.22 6.37 -8.21
CA PHE A 13 -12.45 6.51 -6.99
C PHE A 13 -13.16 7.40 -5.96
N PHE A 14 -13.63 8.57 -6.37
CA PHE A 14 -14.38 9.46 -5.48
C PHE A 14 -15.70 8.85 -5.01
N MET A 15 -16.41 8.15 -5.91
CA MET A 15 -17.62 7.40 -5.55
C MET A 15 -17.33 6.30 -4.53
N PHE A 16 -16.23 5.57 -4.70
CA PHE A 16 -15.78 4.54 -3.76
C PHE A 16 -15.48 5.11 -2.38
N VAL A 17 -14.69 6.17 -2.32
CA VAL A 17 -14.35 6.87 -1.08
C VAL A 17 -15.62 7.38 -0.39
N PHE A 18 -16.49 8.09 -1.12
CA PHE A 18 -17.75 8.60 -0.59
C PHE A 18 -18.59 7.48 0.01
N LEU A 19 -18.71 6.35 -0.68
CA LEU A 19 -19.52 5.23 -0.22
C LEU A 19 -18.95 4.57 1.04
N ILE A 20 -17.62 4.48 1.18
CA ILE A 20 -16.98 4.01 2.42
C ILE A 20 -17.40 4.88 3.61
N PHE A 21 -17.34 6.21 3.47
CA PHE A 21 -17.76 7.12 4.53
C PHE A 21 -19.26 7.03 4.80
N PHE A 22 -20.07 6.94 3.75
CA PHE A 22 -21.53 6.80 3.85
C PHE A 22 -21.95 5.51 4.58
N ILE A 23 -21.20 4.42 4.40
CA ILE A 23 -21.44 3.14 5.06
C ILE A 23 -20.92 3.13 6.50
N SER A 24 -19.77 3.74 6.76
CA SER A 24 -19.10 3.64 8.07
C SER A 24 -19.79 4.45 9.14
N ILE A 25 -20.29 5.66 8.83
CA ILE A 25 -20.93 6.55 9.80
C ILE A 25 -22.16 5.90 10.45
N PRO A 26 -23.15 5.32 9.72
CA PRO A 26 -24.29 4.66 10.33
C PRO A 26 -23.90 3.49 11.23
N LYS A 27 -22.87 2.70 10.87
CA LYS A 27 -22.38 1.59 11.72
C LYS A 27 -21.82 2.11 13.05
N ILE A 28 -21.04 3.18 13.01
CA ILE A 28 -20.48 3.82 14.21
C ILE A 28 -21.60 4.36 15.09
N LEU A 29 -22.52 5.14 14.51
CA LEU A 29 -23.63 5.74 15.26
C LEU A 29 -24.51 4.66 15.89
N TYR A 30 -24.86 3.61 15.13
CA TYR A 30 -25.66 2.52 15.65
C TYR A 30 -24.94 1.76 16.76
N GLY A 31 -23.66 1.41 16.55
CA GLY A 31 -22.86 0.73 17.56
C GLY A 31 -22.74 1.54 18.85
N TYR A 32 -22.56 2.86 18.74
CA TYR A 32 -22.50 3.77 19.88
C TYR A 32 -23.84 3.89 20.63
N PHE A 33 -24.95 4.12 19.92
CA PHE A 33 -26.26 4.31 20.56
C PHE A 33 -26.85 3.04 21.17
N TYR A 34 -26.58 1.87 20.58
CA TYR A 34 -27.12 0.59 21.02
C TYR A 34 -26.12 -0.23 21.85
N ASP A 35 -24.99 0.36 22.22
CA ASP A 35 -23.93 -0.31 22.97
C ASP A 35 -23.52 -1.64 22.28
N ILE A 36 -23.20 -1.63 20.98
CA ILE A 36 -22.68 -2.78 20.23
C ILE A 36 -21.25 -2.47 19.76
N ILE A 37 -20.28 -2.97 20.52
CA ILE A 37 -18.86 -2.57 20.38
C ILE A 37 -18.30 -3.04 19.04
N TYR A 38 -18.58 -4.28 18.64
CA TYR A 38 -17.95 -4.83 17.44
C TYR A 38 -18.46 -4.13 16.18
N LEU A 39 -19.72 -3.70 16.17
CA LEU A 39 -20.29 -2.95 15.07
C LEU A 39 -19.68 -1.55 14.99
N GLU A 40 -19.55 -0.86 16.12
CA GLU A 40 -18.85 0.41 16.23
C GLU A 40 -17.39 0.28 15.74
N THR A 41 -16.67 -0.73 16.23
CA THR A 41 -15.28 -1.04 15.85
C THR A 41 -15.16 -1.34 14.35
N SER A 42 -16.10 -2.09 13.78
CA SER A 42 -16.14 -2.37 12.34
C SER A 42 -16.38 -1.10 11.51
N GLY A 43 -17.20 -0.17 12.03
CA GLY A 43 -17.43 1.12 11.42
C GLY A 43 -16.18 2.00 11.45
N TYR A 44 -15.50 2.10 12.60
CA TYR A 44 -14.23 2.82 12.72
C TYR A 44 -13.15 2.25 11.80
N TYR A 45 -13.06 0.92 11.71
CA TYR A 45 -12.15 0.25 10.79
C TYR A 45 -12.38 0.72 9.33
N SER A 46 -13.62 0.68 8.82
CA SER A 46 -13.92 1.14 7.45
C SER A 46 -13.71 2.65 7.29
N LEU A 47 -13.97 3.45 8.32
CA LEU A 47 -13.76 4.92 8.29
C LEU A 47 -12.26 5.29 8.22
N LEU A 48 -11.43 4.70 9.06
CA LEU A 48 -9.98 4.95 9.08
C LEU A 48 -9.32 4.49 7.78
N ARG A 49 -9.78 3.36 7.23
CA ARG A 49 -9.46 2.90 5.87
C ARG A 49 -9.79 3.95 4.81
N GLY A 50 -10.98 4.53 4.86
CA GLY A 50 -11.41 5.60 3.96
C GLY A 50 -10.44 6.78 3.96
N PHE A 51 -10.01 7.23 5.14
CA PHE A 51 -8.99 8.27 5.28
C PHE A 51 -7.64 7.88 4.68
N SER A 52 -7.17 6.65 4.90
CA SER A 52 -5.93 6.17 4.28
C SER A 52 -6.01 6.22 2.75
N ILE A 53 -7.14 5.81 2.17
CA ILE A 53 -7.35 5.81 0.71
C ILE A 53 -7.36 7.24 0.16
N VAL A 54 -8.05 8.17 0.81
CA VAL A 54 -8.05 9.60 0.44
C VAL A 54 -6.64 10.16 0.46
N PHE A 55 -5.89 9.86 1.51
CA PHE A 55 -4.52 10.33 1.65
C PHE A 55 -3.62 9.76 0.54
N ILE A 56 -3.70 8.46 0.27
CA ILE A 56 -2.96 7.81 -0.82
C ILE A 56 -3.29 8.44 -2.17
N ALA A 57 -4.56 8.75 -2.45
CA ALA A 57 -4.93 9.38 -3.71
C ALA A 57 -4.51 10.85 -3.81
N GLY A 58 -4.59 11.61 -2.72
CA GLY A 58 -4.09 12.99 -2.67
C GLY A 58 -2.59 13.08 -2.99
N ASN A 59 -1.84 12.04 -2.63
CA ASN A 59 -0.42 11.95 -2.96
C ASN A 59 -0.11 11.78 -4.46
N PHE A 60 -1.07 11.35 -5.28
CA PHE A 60 -0.85 11.21 -6.73
C PHE A 60 -0.46 12.55 -7.37
N TYR A 61 -1.10 13.64 -6.92
CA TYR A 61 -0.77 14.99 -7.36
C TYR A 61 0.69 15.33 -7.01
N VAL A 62 1.09 15.06 -5.77
CA VAL A 62 2.46 15.36 -5.28
C VAL A 62 3.50 14.51 -6.00
N THR A 63 3.24 13.23 -6.25
CA THR A 63 4.15 12.37 -7.03
C THR A 63 4.24 12.76 -8.51
N SER A 64 3.25 13.47 -9.03
CA SER A 64 3.25 13.95 -10.42
C SER A 64 4.07 15.23 -10.63
N LEU A 65 4.49 15.89 -9.54
CA LEU A 65 5.37 17.06 -9.62
C LEU A 65 6.73 16.65 -10.16
N SER A 66 7.15 17.30 -11.24
CA SER A 66 8.46 17.07 -11.84
C SER A 66 9.58 17.39 -10.84
N PRO A 67 10.71 16.66 -10.89
CA PRO A 67 11.91 17.00 -10.13
C PRO A 67 12.35 18.45 -10.37
N ASN A 68 12.88 19.08 -9.34
CA ASN A 68 13.45 20.42 -9.40
C ASN A 68 14.84 20.45 -8.74
N SER A 69 15.49 21.61 -8.74
CA SER A 69 16.85 21.75 -8.18
C SER A 69 16.93 21.42 -6.69
N LEU A 70 15.85 21.62 -5.91
CA LEU A 70 15.79 21.27 -4.50
C LEU A 70 15.50 19.78 -4.28
N HIS A 71 14.81 19.14 -5.21
CA HIS A 71 14.43 17.72 -5.17
C HIS A 71 14.73 17.03 -6.51
N PRO A 72 16.01 16.71 -6.79
CA PRO A 72 16.44 16.11 -8.07
C PRO A 72 15.85 14.72 -8.35
N TYR A 73 15.51 13.98 -7.28
CA TYR A 73 14.86 12.66 -7.35
C TYR A 73 13.33 12.74 -7.19
N GLY A 74 12.76 13.95 -7.23
CA GLY A 74 11.33 14.20 -7.05
C GLY A 74 10.84 14.07 -5.60
N TYR A 75 9.53 13.90 -5.45
CA TYR A 75 8.82 14.02 -4.16
C TYR A 75 8.32 12.70 -3.57
N SER A 76 8.68 11.56 -4.15
CA SER A 76 8.19 10.23 -3.73
C SER A 76 8.50 9.89 -2.27
N LYS A 77 9.68 10.29 -1.76
CA LYS A 77 10.05 10.10 -0.33
C LYS A 77 9.13 10.88 0.62
N TYR A 78 8.73 12.11 0.27
CA TYR A 78 7.81 12.91 1.09
C TYR A 78 6.41 12.29 1.14
N VAL A 79 5.96 11.75 0.02
CA VAL A 79 4.67 11.03 -0.05
C VAL A 79 4.68 9.82 0.88
N LYS A 80 5.74 9.01 0.85
CA LYS A 80 5.87 7.84 1.74
C LYS A 80 6.05 8.23 3.20
N MET A 81 6.76 9.32 3.49
CA MET A 81 6.82 9.90 4.85
C MET A 81 5.44 10.35 5.34
N GLY A 82 4.64 10.98 4.49
CA GLY A 82 3.26 11.33 4.81
C GLY A 82 2.40 10.10 5.11
N GLN A 83 2.54 9.02 4.31
CA GLN A 83 1.81 7.77 4.52
C GLN A 83 2.17 7.13 5.87
N PHE A 84 3.46 7.16 6.21
CA PHE A 84 3.95 6.71 7.51
C PHE A 84 3.32 7.48 8.68
N LEU A 85 3.29 8.82 8.60
CA LEU A 85 2.69 9.67 9.64
C LEU A 85 1.19 9.44 9.80
N VAL A 86 0.46 9.30 8.69
CA VAL A 86 -0.97 8.99 8.72
C VAL A 86 -1.23 7.61 9.33
N ALA A 87 -0.43 6.61 8.95
CA ALA A 87 -0.55 5.28 9.54
C ALA A 87 -0.28 5.29 11.04
N LEU A 88 0.74 6.04 11.51
CA LEU A 88 0.98 6.24 12.94
C LEU A 88 -0.22 6.88 13.64
N GLY A 89 -0.79 7.95 13.07
CA GLY A 89 -1.98 8.61 13.62
C GLY A 89 -3.18 7.66 13.72
N ILE A 90 -3.45 6.89 12.67
CA ILE A 90 -4.50 5.86 12.65
C ILE A 90 -4.24 4.80 13.72
N GLY A 91 -3.00 4.35 13.90
CA GLY A 91 -2.62 3.40 14.93
C GLY A 91 -2.90 3.92 16.34
N ILE A 92 -2.53 5.17 16.62
CA ILE A 92 -2.80 5.83 17.92
C ILE A 92 -4.31 5.95 18.15
N ILE A 93 -5.06 6.45 17.17
CA ILE A 93 -6.53 6.57 17.28
C ILE A 93 -7.16 5.20 17.52
N SER A 94 -6.69 4.16 16.83
CA SER A 94 -7.17 2.79 17.01
C SER A 94 -6.96 2.30 18.44
N LEU A 95 -5.76 2.50 19.01
CA LEU A 95 -5.46 2.14 20.40
C LEU A 95 -6.35 2.89 21.40
N LEU A 96 -6.60 4.18 21.17
CA LEU A 96 -7.48 4.99 22.02
C LEU A 96 -8.93 4.47 21.99
N LEU A 97 -9.48 4.22 20.80
CA LEU A 97 -10.85 3.73 20.63
C LEU A 97 -11.08 2.41 21.39
N ILE A 98 -10.09 1.52 21.39
CA ILE A 98 -10.23 0.22 22.03
C ILE A 98 -9.98 0.26 23.51
N SER A 99 -9.06 1.11 23.96
CA SER A 99 -8.93 1.37 25.39
C SER A 99 -10.27 1.87 25.96
N HIS A 100 -10.97 2.76 25.24
CA HIS A 100 -12.29 3.24 25.62
C HIS A 100 -13.34 2.11 25.61
N ALA A 101 -13.39 1.32 24.53
CA ALA A 101 -14.33 0.22 24.40
C ALA A 101 -14.15 -0.88 25.46
N LEU A 102 -12.90 -1.25 25.80
CA LEU A 102 -12.60 -2.30 26.77
C LEU A 102 -12.79 -1.83 28.22
N ILE A 103 -12.32 -0.62 28.56
CA ILE A 103 -12.39 -0.09 29.93
C ILE A 103 -13.82 0.34 30.28
N GLY A 104 -14.51 1.01 29.36
CA GLY A 104 -15.85 1.57 29.61
C GLY A 104 -16.91 0.51 29.92
N LYS A 105 -16.76 -0.70 29.40
CA LYS A 105 -17.80 -1.75 29.46
C LYS A 105 -17.51 -2.93 30.39
N TYR A 106 -16.27 -3.12 30.84
CA TYR A 106 -16.00 -4.05 31.94
C TYR A 106 -16.77 -3.67 33.22
N SER A 107 -17.24 -2.42 33.29
CA SER A 107 -18.01 -1.87 34.41
C SER A 107 -19.54 -1.97 34.27
N TYR A 108 -20.10 -2.30 33.09
CA TYR A 108 -21.55 -2.40 32.84
C TYR A 108 -21.87 -3.47 31.79
N GLN A 109 -22.25 -4.68 32.20
CA GLN A 109 -22.82 -5.69 31.30
C GLN A 109 -24.28 -5.35 30.97
N LYS A 110 -24.48 -4.47 29.99
CA LYS A 110 -25.77 -4.39 29.29
C LYS A 110 -25.81 -5.48 28.22
N VAL A 111 -26.95 -6.17 28.14
CA VAL A 111 -27.25 -7.08 27.04
C VAL A 111 -27.45 -6.23 25.78
N PRO A 112 -26.66 -6.44 24.71
CA PRO A 112 -26.83 -5.69 23.48
C PRO A 112 -28.22 -5.98 22.87
N PHE A 113 -28.96 -4.92 22.56
CA PHE A 113 -30.26 -5.02 21.91
C PHE A 113 -30.10 -4.69 20.43
N ILE A 114 -30.47 -5.62 19.55
CA ILE A 114 -30.41 -5.45 18.10
C ILE A 114 -31.83 -5.24 17.59
N ASP A 115 -32.04 -4.10 16.95
CA ASP A 115 -33.26 -3.77 16.22
C ASP A 115 -33.09 -4.05 14.72
N MET A 116 -34.22 -4.14 13.99
CA MET A 116 -34.27 -4.32 12.54
C MET A 116 -33.42 -3.29 11.77
N SER A 117 -33.29 -2.07 12.31
CA SER A 117 -32.42 -1.03 11.76
C SER A 117 -30.94 -1.44 11.68
N GLY A 118 -30.42 -2.22 12.63
CA GLY A 118 -29.05 -2.74 12.60
C GLY A 118 -28.80 -3.68 11.41
N TYR A 119 -29.75 -4.59 11.16
CA TYR A 119 -29.72 -5.48 10.00
C TYR A 119 -29.76 -4.72 8.67
N ILE A 120 -30.63 -3.71 8.57
CA ILE A 120 -30.74 -2.87 7.37
C ILE A 120 -29.41 -2.18 7.08
N ILE A 121 -28.76 -1.59 8.09
CA ILE A 121 -27.46 -0.91 7.95
C ILE A 121 -26.40 -1.88 7.39
N VAL A 122 -26.30 -3.08 7.97
CA VAL A 122 -25.28 -4.06 7.55
C VAL A 122 -25.60 -4.63 6.16
N LEU A 123 -26.85 -4.99 5.87
CA LEU A 123 -27.26 -5.51 4.55
C LEU A 123 -27.08 -4.48 3.43
N LEU A 124 -27.43 -3.21 3.69
CA LEU A 124 -27.15 -2.13 2.74
C LEU A 124 -25.64 -2.01 2.50
N SER A 125 -24.82 -2.10 3.55
CA SER A 125 -23.37 -2.02 3.37
C SER A 125 -22.79 -3.15 2.52
N VAL A 126 -23.22 -4.41 2.70
CA VAL A 126 -22.83 -5.53 1.83
C VAL A 126 -23.24 -5.26 0.38
N THR A 127 -24.49 -4.85 0.19
CA THR A 127 -25.05 -4.55 -1.15
C THR A 127 -24.24 -3.47 -1.85
N PHE A 128 -23.92 -2.39 -1.15
CA PHE A 128 -23.12 -1.30 -1.69
C PHE A 128 -21.69 -1.73 -2.05
N TYR A 129 -21.01 -2.51 -1.20
CA TYR A 129 -19.67 -3.02 -1.54
C TYR A 129 -19.70 -3.97 -2.75
N LEU A 130 -20.74 -4.82 -2.88
CA LEU A 130 -20.90 -5.69 -4.05
C LEU A 130 -21.18 -4.88 -5.33
N LEU A 131 -22.03 -3.85 -5.25
CA LEU A 131 -22.31 -2.94 -6.36
C LEU A 131 -21.05 -2.20 -6.81
N LEU A 132 -20.20 -1.76 -5.87
CA LEU A 132 -18.91 -1.15 -6.17
C LEU A 132 -17.98 -2.12 -6.92
N ILE A 133 -17.82 -3.36 -6.42
CA ILE A 133 -17.00 -4.38 -7.10
C ILE A 133 -17.53 -4.64 -8.50
N HIS A 134 -18.85 -4.75 -8.67
CA HIS A 134 -19.46 -4.98 -9.98
C HIS A 134 -19.25 -3.80 -10.92
N SER A 135 -19.38 -2.56 -10.43
CA SER A 135 -19.15 -1.34 -11.20
C SER A 135 -17.69 -1.22 -11.64
N MET A 136 -16.75 -1.58 -10.76
CA MET A 136 -15.31 -1.57 -11.05
C MET A 136 -14.93 -2.64 -12.08
N LYS A 137 -15.53 -3.83 -12.06
CA LYS A 137 -15.28 -4.89 -13.05
C LYS A 137 -15.63 -4.47 -14.49
N LYS A 138 -16.57 -3.54 -14.66
CA LYS A 138 -16.94 -3.00 -15.99
C LYS A 138 -15.89 -2.04 -16.55
N VAL A 139 -15.03 -1.50 -15.69
CA VAL A 139 -13.88 -0.69 -16.07
C VAL A 139 -12.70 -1.63 -16.23
N GLN A 140 -12.36 -2.02 -17.46
CA GLN A 140 -11.11 -2.74 -17.71
C GLN A 140 -9.96 -1.85 -17.25
N PHE A 141 -9.17 -2.28 -16.26
CA PHE A 141 -7.92 -1.64 -15.89
C PHE A 141 -6.78 -2.27 -16.70
N PRO A 142 -5.75 -1.51 -17.11
CA PRO A 142 -4.52 -2.12 -17.57
C PRO A 142 -3.96 -3.00 -16.44
N LEU A 143 -3.54 -4.22 -16.76
CA LEU A 143 -3.00 -5.19 -15.77
C LEU A 143 -1.85 -4.61 -14.91
N GLN A 144 -1.12 -3.62 -15.43
CA GLN A 144 -0.08 -2.89 -14.69
C GLN A 144 -0.66 -1.97 -13.60
N GLU A 145 -1.80 -1.31 -13.83
CA GLU A 145 -2.45 -0.46 -12.83
C GLU A 145 -3.20 -1.30 -11.78
N GLU A 146 -3.72 -2.47 -12.18
CA GLU A 146 -4.40 -3.41 -11.28
C GLU A 146 -3.43 -4.09 -10.29
N LYS A 147 -2.16 -4.30 -10.67
CA LYS A 147 -1.10 -4.69 -9.73
C LYS A 147 -0.66 -3.53 -8.84
N LYS A 148 -0.56 -2.32 -9.40
CA LYS A 148 -0.15 -1.10 -8.67
C LYS A 148 -1.15 -0.70 -7.59
N TYR A 149 -2.44 -0.91 -7.83
CA TYR A 149 -3.49 -0.74 -6.86
C TYR A 149 -4.19 -2.07 -6.66
N ASN A 150 -3.86 -2.78 -5.57
CA ASN A 150 -4.46 -4.05 -5.13
C ASN A 150 -5.94 -3.87 -4.68
N HIS A 151 -6.70 -3.07 -5.44
CA HIS A 151 -8.02 -2.54 -5.14
C HIS A 151 -9.05 -3.67 -5.07
N SER A 152 -8.97 -4.63 -6.00
CA SER A 152 -9.88 -5.78 -6.02
C SER A 152 -9.78 -6.64 -4.76
N ASN A 153 -8.57 -6.86 -4.22
CA ASN A 153 -8.40 -7.61 -2.98
C ASN A 153 -8.82 -6.80 -1.76
N ASN A 154 -8.55 -5.50 -1.73
CA ASN A 154 -9.01 -4.64 -0.63
C ASN A 154 -10.55 -4.55 -0.59
N MET A 155 -11.22 -4.44 -1.72
CA MET A 155 -12.68 -4.46 -1.77
C MET A 155 -13.27 -5.82 -1.37
N LYS A 156 -12.64 -6.94 -1.76
CA LYS A 156 -13.05 -8.28 -1.31
C LYS A 156 -12.92 -8.42 0.22
N LYS A 157 -11.88 -7.84 0.82
CA LYS A 157 -11.72 -7.81 2.28
C LYS A 157 -12.88 -7.04 2.95
N GLU A 158 -13.27 -5.88 2.45
CA GLU A 158 -14.41 -5.11 3.00
C GLU A 158 -15.73 -5.90 2.96
N VAL A 159 -15.99 -6.61 1.85
CA VAL A 159 -17.16 -7.50 1.75
C VAL A 159 -17.09 -8.62 2.78
N ALA A 160 -15.95 -9.32 2.88
CA ALA A 160 -15.78 -10.42 3.83
C ALA A 160 -15.96 -9.95 5.28
N LEU A 161 -15.37 -8.81 5.65
CA LEU A 161 -15.48 -8.21 6.97
C LEU A 161 -16.92 -7.78 7.28
N THR A 162 -17.64 -7.24 6.31
CA THR A 162 -19.06 -6.87 6.50
C THR A 162 -19.96 -8.10 6.64
N ILE A 163 -19.67 -9.20 5.94
CA ILE A 163 -20.37 -10.48 6.13
C ILE A 163 -20.12 -11.02 7.55
N ILE A 164 -18.88 -10.94 8.06
CA ILE A 164 -18.57 -11.28 9.46
C ILE A 164 -19.39 -10.41 10.42
N THR A 165 -19.54 -9.11 10.13
CA THR A 165 -20.38 -8.21 10.94
C THR A 165 -21.84 -8.67 10.99
N LEU A 166 -22.38 -9.13 9.86
CA LEU A 166 -23.75 -9.65 9.75
C LEU A 166 -23.93 -10.95 10.55
N ILE A 167 -22.99 -11.89 10.44
CA ILE A 167 -22.97 -13.13 11.22
C ILE A 167 -22.93 -12.81 12.72
N GLY A 168 -22.16 -11.78 13.11
CA GLY A 168 -22.12 -11.28 14.48
C GLY A 168 -23.49 -10.82 15.00
N LEU A 169 -24.27 -10.08 14.18
CA LEU A 169 -25.58 -9.58 14.60
C LEU A 169 -26.52 -10.75 14.87
N VAL A 170 -26.58 -11.67 13.91
CA VAL A 170 -27.40 -12.88 14.02
C VAL A 170 -26.99 -13.69 15.25
N GLY A 171 -25.70 -13.91 15.46
CA GLY A 171 -25.21 -14.68 16.61
C GLY A 171 -25.59 -14.05 17.96
N ILE A 172 -25.50 -12.73 18.09
CA ILE A 172 -25.89 -12.02 19.31
C ILE A 172 -27.41 -12.14 19.56
N GLU A 173 -28.23 -12.06 18.51
CA GLU A 173 -29.69 -12.25 18.63
C GLU A 173 -30.05 -13.66 19.12
N TYR A 174 -29.30 -14.69 18.72
CA TYR A 174 -29.44 -16.06 19.23
C TYR A 174 -28.88 -16.26 20.66
N GLY A 175 -28.41 -15.21 21.32
CA GLY A 175 -27.94 -15.24 22.71
C GLY A 175 -26.43 -15.43 22.88
N TYR A 176 -25.63 -15.45 21.80
CA TYR A 176 -24.18 -15.55 21.88
C TYR A 176 -23.53 -14.18 22.16
N PHE A 177 -23.79 -13.59 23.32
CA PHE A 177 -23.33 -12.22 23.67
C PHE A 177 -21.80 -12.06 23.70
N PHE A 178 -21.04 -13.14 23.92
CA PHE A 178 -19.58 -13.11 23.87
C PHE A 178 -19.04 -12.73 22.48
N LEU A 179 -19.85 -12.88 21.41
CA LEU A 179 -19.46 -12.51 20.06
C LEU A 179 -19.18 -11.01 19.92
N ASP A 180 -19.81 -10.13 20.70
CA ASP A 180 -19.51 -8.70 20.70
C ASP A 180 -18.03 -8.47 21.03
N ILE A 181 -17.55 -9.04 22.15
CA ILE A 181 -16.15 -8.90 22.59
C ILE A 181 -15.19 -9.59 21.60
N VAL A 182 -15.50 -10.82 21.18
CA VAL A 182 -14.63 -11.60 20.28
C VAL A 182 -14.47 -10.89 18.93
N LEU A 183 -15.56 -10.40 18.35
CA LEU A 183 -15.52 -9.70 17.06
C LEU A 183 -14.84 -8.34 17.19
N SER A 184 -15.02 -7.61 18.30
CA SER A 184 -14.27 -6.37 18.55
C SER A 184 -12.76 -6.59 18.54
N ILE A 185 -12.29 -7.61 19.26
CA ILE A 185 -10.86 -7.97 19.29
C ILE A 185 -10.38 -8.38 17.89
N PHE A 186 -11.21 -9.12 17.14
CA PHE A 186 -10.91 -9.51 15.76
C PHE A 186 -10.73 -8.30 14.84
N PHE A 187 -11.69 -7.36 14.81
CA PHE A 187 -11.62 -6.14 13.99
C PHE A 187 -10.42 -5.27 14.37
N PHE A 188 -10.16 -5.13 15.67
CA PHE A 188 -8.96 -4.43 16.14
C PHE A 188 -7.67 -5.06 15.65
N SER A 189 -7.52 -6.37 15.84
CA SER A 189 -6.30 -7.09 15.48
C SER A 189 -6.02 -6.93 13.99
N PHE A 190 -7.08 -6.93 13.18
CA PHE A 190 -6.98 -6.68 11.74
C PHE A 190 -6.54 -5.25 11.44
N LEU A 191 -7.15 -4.25 12.09
CA LEU A 191 -6.78 -2.83 11.94
C LEU A 191 -5.31 -2.56 12.31
N VAL A 192 -4.84 -3.12 13.43
CA VAL A 192 -3.44 -2.98 13.88
C VAL A 192 -2.50 -3.65 12.92
N LYS A 193 -2.79 -4.89 12.51
CA LYS A 193 -1.97 -5.62 11.55
C LYS A 193 -1.77 -4.82 10.26
N GLU A 194 -2.84 -4.23 9.74
CA GLU A 194 -2.76 -3.43 8.51
C GLU A 194 -2.03 -2.12 8.72
N THR A 195 -2.25 -1.45 9.85
CA THR A 195 -1.52 -0.24 10.21
C THR A 195 -0.01 -0.51 10.32
N LEU A 196 0.38 -1.58 11.01
CA LEU A 196 1.78 -2.01 11.13
C LEU A 196 2.38 -2.40 9.78
N SER A 197 1.61 -3.04 8.90
CA SER A 197 2.05 -3.36 7.55
C SER A 197 2.37 -2.09 6.75
N VAL A 198 1.52 -1.06 6.82
CA VAL A 198 1.75 0.22 6.13
C VAL A 198 2.96 0.94 6.72
N ILE A 199 3.11 0.94 8.04
CA ILE A 199 4.28 1.50 8.73
C ILE A 199 5.56 0.80 8.28
N TRP A 200 5.56 -0.53 8.26
CA TRP A 200 6.71 -1.33 7.84
C TRP A 200 7.08 -1.06 6.38
N GLU A 201 6.12 -1.14 5.46
CA GLU A 201 6.33 -0.85 4.04
C GLU A 201 6.88 0.57 3.82
N SER A 202 6.30 1.56 4.49
CA SER A 202 6.75 2.95 4.39
C SER A 202 8.15 3.14 4.97
N SER A 203 8.47 2.47 6.09
CA SER A 203 9.79 2.51 6.70
C SER A 203 10.84 1.86 5.81
N SER A 204 10.57 0.66 5.28
CA SER A 204 11.46 -0.05 4.37
C SER A 204 11.76 0.79 3.12
N PHE A 205 10.74 1.48 2.59
CA PHE A 205 10.91 2.41 1.48
C PHE A 205 11.81 3.60 1.85
N LEU A 206 11.59 4.23 3.01
CA LEU A 206 12.38 5.35 3.47
C LEU A 206 13.84 4.97 3.77
N SER A 207 14.08 3.72 4.13
CA SER A 207 15.41 3.14 4.34
C SER A 207 16.06 2.61 3.05
N ASP A 208 15.49 2.89 1.88
CA ASP A 208 16.04 2.49 0.57
C ASP A 208 16.26 0.96 0.45
N THR A 209 15.33 0.16 1.00
CA THR A 209 15.40 -1.31 0.89
C THR A 209 15.22 -1.73 -0.57
N SER A 210 16.22 -2.38 -1.16
CA SER A 210 16.17 -2.84 -2.56
C SER A 210 15.33 -4.10 -2.72
N SER A 211 14.55 -4.17 -3.82
CA SER A 211 13.80 -5.37 -4.23
C SER A 211 14.49 -6.15 -5.36
N LEU A 212 15.59 -5.62 -5.91
CA LEU A 212 16.33 -6.26 -6.98
C LEU A 212 17.34 -7.28 -6.45
N ASP A 213 17.33 -8.46 -7.06
CA ASP A 213 18.33 -9.49 -6.79
C ASP A 213 19.65 -9.10 -7.47
N GLU A 214 20.64 -8.75 -6.64
CA GLU A 214 22.01 -8.43 -7.08
C GLU A 214 22.55 -9.49 -8.04
N LYS A 215 22.29 -10.79 -7.79
CA LYS A 215 22.79 -11.86 -8.65
C LYS A 215 22.21 -11.79 -10.05
N GLN A 216 20.93 -11.46 -10.18
CA GLN A 216 20.28 -11.34 -11.49
C GLN A 216 20.81 -10.14 -12.26
N ILE A 217 21.03 -9.01 -11.58
CA ILE A 217 21.68 -7.84 -12.19
C ILE A 217 23.09 -8.19 -12.64
N CYS A 218 23.92 -8.74 -11.75
CA CYS A 218 25.30 -9.07 -12.08
C CYS A 218 25.40 -10.05 -13.24
N ASN A 219 24.54 -11.08 -13.29
CA ASN A 219 24.52 -12.02 -14.42
C ASN A 219 24.16 -11.36 -15.75
N LEU A 220 23.21 -10.43 -15.75
CA LEU A 220 22.85 -9.66 -16.94
C LEU A 220 24.02 -8.75 -17.38
N VAL A 221 24.62 -8.01 -16.44
CA VAL A 221 25.71 -7.08 -16.73
C VAL A 221 26.97 -7.82 -17.21
N ASN A 222 27.32 -8.95 -16.58
CA ASN A 222 28.46 -9.78 -16.97
C ASN A 222 28.28 -10.48 -18.32
N SER A 223 27.07 -10.47 -18.90
CA SER A 223 26.83 -11.01 -20.25
C SER A 223 27.17 -10.02 -21.37
N ILE A 224 27.44 -8.76 -21.02
CA ILE A 224 27.76 -7.68 -21.96
C ILE A 224 29.26 -7.68 -22.25
N ASP A 225 29.63 -7.66 -23.53
CA ASP A 225 31.04 -7.63 -23.94
C ASP A 225 31.74 -6.37 -23.43
N GLY A 226 32.94 -6.54 -22.87
CA GLY A 226 33.69 -5.48 -22.21
C GLY A 226 33.35 -5.24 -20.74
N ALA A 227 32.27 -5.81 -20.19
CA ALA A 227 31.97 -5.84 -18.75
C ALA A 227 32.47 -7.17 -18.14
N SER A 228 33.53 -7.13 -17.33
CA SER A 228 34.16 -8.36 -16.83
C SER A 228 33.56 -8.86 -15.52
N GLU A 229 33.29 -7.95 -14.56
CA GLU A 229 32.73 -8.31 -13.25
C GLU A 229 31.85 -7.18 -12.74
N CYS A 230 30.63 -7.52 -12.29
CA CYS A 230 29.69 -6.60 -11.67
C CYS A 230 29.55 -6.91 -10.18
N HIS A 231 29.61 -5.89 -9.32
CA HIS A 231 29.45 -6.02 -7.88
C HIS A 231 28.89 -4.74 -7.24
N ASN A 232 28.58 -4.81 -5.94
CA ASN A 232 28.08 -3.68 -5.13
C ASN A 232 26.83 -3.03 -5.75
N VAL A 233 25.90 -3.87 -6.18
CA VAL A 233 24.64 -3.43 -6.76
C VAL A 233 23.75 -2.87 -5.66
N ARG A 234 23.40 -1.60 -5.78
CA ARG A 234 22.50 -0.88 -4.88
C ARG A 234 21.33 -0.37 -5.70
N ALA A 235 20.12 -0.45 -5.14
CA ALA A 235 18.95 0.08 -5.80
C ALA A 235 18.04 0.75 -4.79
N HIS A 236 17.48 1.89 -5.16
CA HIS A 236 16.57 2.65 -4.33
C HIS A 236 15.45 3.29 -5.16
N GLY A 237 14.38 3.75 -4.52
CA GLY A 237 13.24 4.38 -5.20
C GLY A 237 11.97 3.54 -5.19
N THR A 238 11.04 3.84 -6.09
CA THR A 238 9.70 3.22 -6.15
C THR A 238 9.64 2.09 -7.17
N ASP A 239 8.62 1.22 -7.05
CA ASP A 239 8.35 0.16 -8.04
C ASP A 239 8.13 0.66 -9.47
N SER A 240 7.91 1.96 -9.66
CA SER A 240 7.80 2.60 -10.98
C SER A 240 8.92 3.60 -11.29
N ASP A 241 9.85 3.78 -10.36
CA ASP A 241 10.88 4.80 -10.43
C ASP A 241 12.09 4.40 -9.59
N LEU A 242 12.79 3.38 -10.08
CA LEU A 242 13.92 2.74 -9.40
C LEU A 242 15.24 3.26 -9.98
N TYR A 243 16.16 3.60 -9.09
CA TYR A 243 17.51 4.06 -9.39
C TYR A 243 18.47 2.94 -9.00
N VAL A 244 19.39 2.59 -9.90
CA VAL A 244 20.34 1.49 -9.68
C VAL A 244 21.76 2.04 -9.77
N ASP A 245 22.55 1.81 -8.73
CA ASP A 245 23.98 2.08 -8.72
C ASP A 245 24.73 0.76 -8.72
N LEU A 246 25.72 0.60 -9.60
CA LEU A 246 26.53 -0.62 -9.65
C LEU A 246 27.98 -0.35 -10.00
N HIS A 247 28.87 -1.25 -9.61
CA HIS A 247 30.27 -1.20 -9.96
C HIS A 247 30.56 -2.24 -11.03
N VAL A 248 31.31 -1.86 -12.06
CA VAL A 248 31.68 -2.72 -13.18
C VAL A 248 33.18 -2.67 -13.40
N CYS A 249 33.83 -3.83 -13.29
CA CYS A 249 35.23 -4.00 -13.61
C CYS A 249 35.44 -4.14 -15.11
N MET A 250 36.38 -3.36 -15.66
CA MET A 250 36.78 -3.36 -17.07
C MET A 250 38.30 -3.47 -17.22
N ASP A 251 38.78 -3.89 -18.40
CA ASP A 251 40.22 -3.96 -18.68
C ASP A 251 40.85 -2.55 -18.58
N PRO A 252 41.88 -2.34 -17.73
CA PRO A 252 42.54 -1.04 -17.59
C PRO A 252 43.18 -0.51 -18.88
N LYS A 253 43.33 -1.34 -19.91
CA LYS A 253 43.81 -0.93 -21.24
C LYS A 253 42.75 -0.23 -22.08
N ILE A 254 41.47 -0.36 -21.73
CA ILE A 254 40.37 0.30 -22.43
C ILE A 254 40.48 1.81 -22.21
N LYS A 255 40.42 2.58 -23.30
CA LYS A 255 40.41 4.05 -23.19
C LYS A 255 39.07 4.50 -22.61
N ILE A 256 39.06 5.56 -21.80
CA ILE A 256 37.83 6.13 -21.21
C ILE A 256 36.76 6.41 -22.29
N ILE A 257 37.16 6.86 -23.48
CA ILE A 257 36.23 7.11 -24.60
C ILE A 257 35.49 5.84 -25.07
N GLN A 258 36.10 4.67 -24.90
CA GLN A 258 35.55 3.38 -25.30
C GLN A 258 34.65 2.76 -24.22
N THR A 259 34.65 3.26 -22.99
CA THR A 259 33.78 2.74 -21.92
C THR A 259 32.35 3.24 -22.06
N LYS A 260 32.15 4.45 -22.59
CA LYS A 260 30.82 5.05 -22.81
C LYS A 260 29.81 4.12 -23.51
N PRO A 261 30.10 3.52 -24.69
CA PRO A 261 29.14 2.64 -25.35
C PRO A 261 28.83 1.37 -24.52
N ILE A 262 29.78 0.87 -23.73
CA ILE A 262 29.55 -0.28 -22.83
C ILE A 262 28.59 0.12 -21.71
N VAL A 263 28.79 1.29 -21.10
CA VAL A 263 27.89 1.84 -20.09
C VAL A 263 26.48 2.05 -20.66
N GLU A 264 26.36 2.69 -21.82
CA GLU A 264 25.06 2.90 -22.49
C GLU A 264 24.34 1.58 -22.78
N GLN A 265 25.09 0.53 -23.13
CA GLN A 265 24.56 -0.82 -23.32
C GLN A 265 24.06 -1.43 -22.00
N ILE A 266 24.84 -1.32 -20.91
CA ILE A 266 24.44 -1.77 -19.57
C ILE A 266 23.15 -1.08 -19.12
N GLU A 267 23.09 0.24 -19.23
CA GLU A 267 21.90 1.03 -18.87
C GLU A 267 20.68 0.57 -19.68
N SER A 268 20.84 0.41 -20.99
CA SER A 268 19.75 0.01 -21.90
C SER A 268 19.27 -1.41 -21.61
N SER A 269 20.18 -2.35 -21.34
CA SER A 269 19.84 -3.73 -21.01
C SER A 269 19.10 -3.83 -19.67
N LEU A 270 19.50 -3.05 -18.67
CA LEU A 270 18.80 -3.02 -17.37
C LEU A 270 17.41 -2.40 -17.50
N LYS A 271 17.27 -1.27 -18.20
CA LYS A 271 15.97 -0.61 -18.45
C LYS A 271 15.03 -1.49 -19.28
N ALA A 272 15.56 -2.29 -20.21
CA ALA A 272 14.77 -3.23 -21.01
C ALA A 272 14.31 -4.45 -20.19
N SER A 273 15.14 -4.94 -19.27
CA SER A 273 14.82 -6.12 -18.45
C SER A 273 13.91 -5.79 -17.26
N TYR A 274 14.07 -4.59 -16.70
CA TYR A 274 13.33 -4.12 -15.54
C TYR A 274 12.61 -2.81 -15.89
N SER A 275 11.32 -2.91 -16.22
CA SER A 275 10.51 -1.74 -16.60
C SER A 275 10.35 -0.69 -15.51
N SER A 276 10.72 -1.02 -14.26
CA SER A 276 10.72 -0.12 -13.11
C SER A 276 11.98 0.75 -13.00
N VAL A 277 13.07 0.38 -13.70
CA VAL A 277 14.34 1.11 -13.64
C VAL A 277 14.23 2.39 -14.46
N ARG A 278 14.35 3.53 -13.78
CA ARG A 278 14.36 4.85 -14.43
C ARG A 278 15.76 5.27 -14.80
N ASP A 279 16.71 5.08 -13.90
CA ASP A 279 18.08 5.53 -14.07
C ASP A 279 19.10 4.56 -13.50
N VAL A 280 20.29 4.56 -14.09
CA VAL A 280 21.36 3.63 -13.74
C VAL A 280 22.68 4.38 -13.71
N THR A 281 23.36 4.36 -12.56
CA THR A 281 24.71 4.89 -12.40
C THR A 281 25.71 3.74 -12.43
N VAL A 282 26.62 3.76 -13.40
CA VAL A 282 27.69 2.75 -13.52
C VAL A 282 29.01 3.35 -13.04
N HIS A 283 29.57 2.82 -11.96
CA HIS A 283 30.92 3.12 -11.51
C HIS A 283 31.91 2.15 -12.17
N ILE A 284 32.82 2.67 -13.00
CA ILE A 284 33.81 1.85 -13.69
C ILE A 284 35.04 1.69 -12.80
N GLU A 285 35.43 0.45 -12.56
CA GLU A 285 36.66 0.08 -11.85
C GLU A 285 37.60 -0.70 -12.77
N PRO A 286 38.92 -0.60 -12.57
CA PRO A 286 39.85 -1.49 -13.24
C PRO A 286 39.74 -2.90 -12.66
N ILE A 287 39.84 -3.92 -13.50
CA ILE A 287 39.97 -5.32 -13.03
C ILE A 287 41.22 -5.41 -12.13
N LYS A 288 41.00 -5.74 -10.86
CA LYS A 288 42.11 -6.07 -9.95
C LYS A 288 42.64 -7.45 -10.31
N LYS A 289 43.92 -7.53 -10.69
CA LYS A 289 44.60 -8.83 -10.76
C LYS A 289 44.76 -9.36 -9.33
N LYS A 290 44.60 -10.67 -9.16
CA LYS A 290 44.91 -11.37 -7.89
C LYS A 290 46.32 -10.98 -7.44
N GLY A 291 46.44 -10.13 -6.43
CA GLY A 291 47.72 -9.63 -5.90
C GLY A 291 47.78 -8.13 -5.59
N ASP A 292 46.90 -7.31 -6.16
CA ASP A 292 46.94 -5.86 -5.94
C ASP A 292 46.07 -5.44 -4.73
N PHE A 293 46.66 -5.57 -3.53
CA PHE A 293 46.21 -4.85 -2.35
C PHE A 293 46.96 -3.50 -2.31
N ILE A 294 46.24 -2.41 -2.50
CA ILE A 294 46.61 -1.10 -1.99
C ILE A 294 45.45 -0.65 -1.10
#